data_AF-A0AAN6PG41-F1
#
_entry.id   AF-A0AAN6PG41-F1
#
_cell.length_a   1.000
_cell.length_b   1.000
_cell.length_c   1.000
_cell.angle_alpha   90.00
_cell.angle_beta   90.00
_cell.angle_gamma   90.00
#
_symmetry.space_group_name_H-M   'P 1'
#
loop_
_entity.id
_entity.type
_entity.pdbx_description
1 polymer ?
#
loop_
_entity_poly.entity_id
_entity_poly.type
_entity_poly.pdbx_seq_one_letter_code
_entity_poly.pdbx_strand_id
1 'polypeptide(L)'
;MRPCSQLPSPPGTRRNLRQQQQLRPGSFDVGAGPQLLSTPRLLDDALSAATMSDPTPQTYSWPSKTIKTDYPLIDNDPHFRRVIRYARTSDYVHGVTAAAAGPGLLYAMEKFAPSQVGRGGFAQAMRLAGFIGCAGGFLYYYQRSILRFYGMTENAREVQMDMREMVDKVKAGEPLYGESKLTPAMQGVAARQSRYSALFFGVLPWFNFVNHSQHGVDTAKYYQQAERELEAERLGKGSS
;
A
#
# COMPACT_ATOMS: atom_id res chain seq x y z
N MET A 1 -0.38 54.46 21.64
CA MET A 1 -1.77 54.00 21.86
C MET A 1 -2.72 55.08 21.36
N ARG A 2 -3.40 54.84 20.24
CA ARG A 2 -4.48 55.69 19.70
C ARG A 2 -5.69 54.80 19.41
N PRO A 3 -6.93 55.25 19.66
CA PRO A 3 -8.10 54.39 19.70
C PRO A 3 -8.76 54.16 18.34
N CYS A 4 -9.54 53.09 18.34
CA CYS A 4 -10.40 52.51 17.31
C CYS A 4 -11.23 53.54 16.52
N SER A 5 -11.24 53.41 15.19
CA SER A 5 -12.20 54.08 14.29
C SER A 5 -12.93 53.00 13.48
N GLN A 6 -14.26 53.11 13.48
CA GLN A 6 -15.22 52.15 12.93
C GLN A 6 -15.62 52.49 11.48
N LEU A 7 -15.77 51.41 10.67
CA LEU A 7 -16.77 51.16 9.60
C LEU A 7 -16.67 51.96 8.27
N PRO A 8 -17.09 51.41 7.10
CA PRO A 8 -18.35 50.67 6.89
C PRO A 8 -18.36 49.44 5.95
N SER A 9 -19.43 48.63 6.07
CA SER A 9 -19.81 47.53 5.17
C SER A 9 -21.01 47.92 4.27
N PRO A 10 -21.12 47.39 3.05
CA PRO A 10 -22.40 47.34 2.31
C PRO A 10 -22.68 45.93 1.72
N PRO A 11 -23.82 45.70 1.03
CA PRO A 11 -25.15 45.51 1.61
C PRO A 11 -25.76 44.13 1.27
N GLY A 12 -26.87 43.80 1.95
CA GLY A 12 -27.43 42.46 2.03
C GLY A 12 -28.19 41.91 0.82
N THR A 13 -28.51 40.62 0.92
CA THR A 13 -29.63 39.99 0.22
C THR A 13 -30.31 39.04 1.21
N ARG A 14 -31.48 39.45 1.70
CA ARG A 14 -32.38 38.66 2.54
C ARG A 14 -33.08 37.62 1.67
N ARG A 15 -33.06 36.34 2.07
CA ARG A 15 -34.06 35.35 1.64
C ARG A 15 -34.76 34.77 2.86
N ASN A 16 -36.07 34.69 2.73
CA ASN A 16 -37.07 34.62 3.78
C ASN A 16 -37.10 33.26 4.52
N LEU A 17 -36.97 33.32 5.85
CA LEU A 17 -37.56 32.37 6.78
C LEU A 17 -39.05 32.71 6.92
N ARG A 18 -39.92 32.00 6.20
CA ARG A 18 -41.36 31.89 6.47
C ARG A 18 -41.95 30.73 5.67
N GLN A 19 -41.76 29.51 6.16
CA GLN A 19 -42.62 28.38 5.82
C GLN A 19 -42.61 27.35 6.97
N GLN A 20 -43.05 27.80 8.15
CA GLN A 20 -43.65 26.92 9.15
C GLN A 20 -45.17 27.01 8.97
N GLN A 21 -45.80 25.88 8.63
CA GLN A 21 -47.24 25.53 8.64
C GLN A 21 -47.44 24.50 7.51
N GLN A 22 -47.93 23.26 7.67
CA GLN A 22 -48.81 22.63 8.65
C GLN A 22 -48.59 21.10 8.58
N LEU A 23 -48.47 20.42 9.72
CA LEU A 23 -48.64 18.97 9.83
C LEU A 23 -50.11 18.68 10.17
N ARG A 24 -50.80 17.88 9.36
CA ARG A 24 -52.15 17.36 9.62
C ARG A 24 -52.04 15.92 10.16
N PRO A 25 -52.78 15.54 11.22
CA PRO A 25 -52.94 14.15 11.62
C PRO A 25 -54.24 13.56 11.04
N GLY A 26 -54.14 12.41 10.40
CA GLY A 26 -55.23 11.59 9.88
C GLY A 26 -54.60 10.49 9.04
N SER A 27 -54.96 9.23 9.09
CA SER A 27 -56.07 8.50 9.70
C SER A 27 -55.63 7.04 9.67
N PHE A 28 -55.83 6.31 10.76
CA PHE A 28 -55.64 4.85 10.80
C PHE A 28 -56.77 4.20 10.02
N ASP A 29 -56.45 3.53 8.90
CA ASP A 29 -57.34 2.56 8.27
C ASP A 29 -56.81 1.14 8.52
N VAL A 30 -57.72 0.31 9.02
CA VAL A 30 -57.55 -1.09 9.37
C VAL A 30 -58.12 -1.94 8.22
N GLY A 31 -57.33 -2.88 7.71
CA GLY A 31 -57.85 -4.13 7.15
C GLY A 31 -57.39 -4.49 5.74
N ALA A 32 -56.56 -5.54 5.63
CA ALA A 32 -56.69 -6.62 4.64
C ALA A 32 -55.63 -7.72 4.86
N GLY A 33 -56.07 -8.87 5.38
CA GLY A 33 -55.72 -10.27 5.01
C GLY A 33 -54.25 -10.77 4.88
N PRO A 34 -53.94 -11.99 5.35
CA PRO A 34 -52.62 -12.61 5.23
C PRO A 34 -52.43 -13.21 3.84
N GLN A 35 -51.48 -12.69 3.06
CA GLN A 35 -51.13 -13.28 1.76
C GLN A 35 -50.07 -14.37 1.93
N LEU A 36 -50.45 -15.56 1.49
CA LEU A 36 -49.72 -16.81 1.47
C LEU A 36 -48.35 -16.69 0.79
N LEU A 37 -47.36 -17.30 1.45
CA LEU A 37 -46.00 -17.54 1.01
C LEU A 37 -46.01 -18.36 -0.29
N SER A 38 -45.77 -17.71 -1.44
CA SER A 38 -45.49 -18.40 -2.70
C SER A 38 -43.98 -18.31 -2.97
N THR A 39 -43.35 -19.49 -2.92
CA THR A 39 -41.91 -19.76 -3.06
C THR A 39 -41.55 -20.07 -4.53
N PRO A 40 -41.37 -19.04 -5.38
CA PRO A 40 -40.37 -19.18 -6.45
C PRO A 40 -39.37 -18.01 -6.53
N ARG A 41 -39.69 -16.82 -6.00
CA ARG A 41 -38.84 -15.62 -6.17
C ARG A 41 -37.51 -15.66 -5.40
N LEU A 42 -37.45 -16.40 -4.30
CA LEU A 42 -36.26 -16.44 -3.44
C LEU A 42 -35.06 -17.13 -4.09
N LEU A 43 -35.31 -18.07 -5.02
CA LEU A 43 -34.24 -18.76 -5.75
C LEU A 43 -33.72 -17.91 -6.91
N ASP A 44 -34.60 -17.21 -7.62
CA ASP A 44 -34.19 -16.30 -8.70
C ASP A 44 -33.44 -15.07 -8.15
N ASP A 45 -33.85 -14.55 -7.00
CA ASP A 45 -33.14 -13.45 -6.31
C ASP A 45 -31.78 -13.92 -5.77
N ALA A 46 -31.68 -15.16 -5.28
CA ALA A 46 -30.41 -15.74 -4.83
C ALA A 46 -29.46 -16.06 -5.99
N LEU A 47 -29.99 -16.50 -7.14
CA LEU A 47 -29.20 -16.76 -8.35
C LEU A 47 -28.73 -15.45 -9.00
N SER A 48 -29.60 -14.42 -8.99
CA SER A 48 -29.26 -13.07 -9.45
C SER A 48 -28.22 -12.40 -8.54
N ALA A 49 -28.29 -12.63 -7.22
CA ALA A 49 -27.28 -12.19 -6.26
C ALA A 49 -25.94 -12.92 -6.41
N ALA A 50 -25.93 -14.18 -6.87
CA ALA A 50 -24.70 -14.92 -7.14
C ALA A 50 -23.99 -14.48 -8.43
N THR A 51 -24.70 -13.86 -9.38
CA THR A 51 -24.14 -13.31 -10.62
C THR A 51 -23.57 -11.90 -10.52
N MET A 52 -23.62 -11.25 -9.35
CA MET A 52 -23.07 -9.90 -9.14
C MET A 52 -22.00 -9.91 -8.05
N SER A 53 -20.94 -10.69 -8.25
CA SER A 53 -19.64 -10.37 -7.64
C SER A 53 -19.10 -9.10 -8.32
N ASP A 54 -19.66 -7.97 -7.92
CA ASP A 54 -19.29 -6.64 -8.38
C ASP A 54 -17.79 -6.45 -8.08
N PRO A 55 -16.90 -6.29 -9.09
CA PRO A 55 -15.51 -5.97 -8.81
C PRO A 55 -15.52 -4.62 -8.11
N THR A 56 -15.12 -4.61 -6.83
CA THR A 56 -15.16 -3.44 -5.96
C THR A 56 -14.69 -2.22 -6.75
N PRO A 57 -15.53 -1.18 -6.95
CA PRO A 57 -15.18 -0.10 -7.84
C PRO A 57 -13.92 0.57 -7.31
N GLN A 58 -12.82 0.39 -8.05
CA GLN A 58 -11.54 1.02 -7.83
C GLN A 58 -11.75 2.53 -7.88
N THR A 59 -12.01 3.15 -6.73
CA THR A 59 -12.63 4.47 -6.65
C THR A 59 -11.66 5.60 -7.01
N TYR A 60 -10.44 5.26 -7.45
CA TYR A 60 -9.44 6.23 -7.87
C TYR A 60 -8.37 5.59 -8.75
N SER A 61 -8.57 5.59 -10.07
CA SER A 61 -7.61 5.11 -11.08
C SER A 61 -6.87 6.25 -11.78
N TRP A 62 -6.45 7.29 -11.05
CA TRP A 62 -5.55 8.27 -11.67
C TRP A 62 -4.23 7.56 -11.98
N PRO A 63 -3.76 7.57 -13.24
CA PRO A 63 -2.55 6.87 -13.61
C PRO A 63 -1.41 7.44 -12.79
N SER A 64 -0.85 6.63 -11.90
CA SER A 64 0.35 7.03 -11.17
C SER A 64 1.42 7.31 -12.21
N LYS A 65 2.07 8.47 -12.12
CA LYS A 65 3.15 8.85 -13.04
C LYS A 65 4.15 7.70 -13.16
N THR A 66 4.17 7.04 -14.32
CA THR A 66 5.13 5.99 -14.61
C THR A 66 6.48 6.66 -14.81
N ILE A 67 7.41 6.40 -13.91
CA ILE A 67 8.77 6.89 -14.04
C ILE A 67 9.42 6.03 -15.11
N LYS A 68 10.02 6.67 -16.13
CA LYS A 68 10.83 5.97 -17.11
C LYS A 68 12.15 5.62 -16.44
N THR A 69 12.37 4.34 -16.20
CA THR A 69 13.60 3.78 -15.66
C THR A 69 14.19 2.80 -16.66
N ASP A 70 15.49 2.49 -16.55
CA ASP A 70 16.17 1.58 -17.46
C ASP A 70 15.67 0.14 -17.35
N TYR A 71 15.13 -0.24 -16.19
CA TYR A 71 14.55 -1.55 -15.91
C TYR A 71 13.03 -1.44 -15.73
N PRO A 72 12.27 -2.52 -16.02
CA PRO A 72 10.81 -2.50 -15.93
C PRO A 72 10.34 -2.29 -14.48
N LEU A 73 9.29 -1.49 -14.31
CA LEU A 73 8.63 -1.30 -13.02
C LEU A 73 7.86 -2.57 -12.61
N ILE A 74 8.14 -3.07 -11.41
CA ILE A 74 7.40 -4.19 -10.80
C ILE A 74 6.26 -3.64 -9.94
N ASP A 75 6.57 -2.66 -9.08
CA ASP A 75 5.65 -2.12 -8.09
C ASP A 75 6.16 -0.74 -7.63
N ASN A 76 5.29 0.28 -7.58
CA ASN A 76 5.65 1.63 -7.10
C ASN A 76 5.46 1.84 -5.58
N ASP A 77 4.86 0.87 -4.90
CA ASP A 77 4.61 0.88 -3.46
C ASP A 77 4.53 -0.55 -2.88
N PRO A 78 5.63 -1.33 -2.95
CA PRO A 78 5.60 -2.72 -2.53
C PRO A 78 5.36 -2.86 -1.03
N HIS A 79 4.50 -3.80 -0.66
CA HIS A 79 4.23 -4.13 0.73
C HIS A 79 5.52 -4.56 1.45
N PHE A 80 5.68 -4.16 2.72
CA PHE A 80 6.88 -4.37 3.54
C PHE A 80 7.42 -5.81 3.48
N ARG A 81 6.52 -6.79 3.58
CA ARG A 81 6.87 -8.22 3.51
C ARG A 81 7.44 -8.63 2.15
N ARG A 82 6.96 -8.06 1.04
CA ARG A 82 7.48 -8.36 -0.31
C ARG A 82 8.91 -7.88 -0.45
N VAL A 83 9.20 -6.68 0.01
CA VAL A 83 10.55 -6.10 -0.04
C VAL A 83 11.57 -6.96 0.71
N ILE A 84 11.19 -7.48 1.88
CA ILE A 84 12.06 -8.38 2.66
C ILE A 84 12.22 -9.73 1.96
N ARG A 85 11.13 -10.33 1.45
CA ARG A 85 11.17 -11.64 0.80
C ARG A 85 11.98 -11.64 -0.50
N TYR A 86 11.95 -10.53 -1.24
CA TYR A 86 12.64 -10.38 -2.52
C TYR A 86 14.09 -9.89 -2.35
N ALA A 87 14.54 -9.65 -1.11
CA ALA A 87 15.91 -9.26 -0.89
C ALA A 87 16.89 -10.35 -1.35
N ARG A 88 17.98 -9.93 -1.98
CA ARG A 88 19.07 -10.78 -2.40
C ARG A 88 20.02 -10.96 -1.22
N THR A 89 20.80 -12.04 -1.24
CA THR A 89 21.90 -12.26 -0.28
C THR A 89 22.84 -11.06 -0.24
N SER A 90 23.09 -10.41 -1.39
CA SER A 90 23.90 -9.20 -1.48
C SER A 90 23.38 -8.08 -0.59
N ASP A 91 22.06 -7.91 -0.45
CA ASP A 91 21.53 -6.80 0.34
C ASP A 91 21.76 -7.03 1.83
N TYR A 92 21.69 -8.29 2.30
CA TYR A 92 22.03 -8.63 3.67
C TYR A 92 23.50 -8.32 3.96
N VAL A 93 24.40 -8.66 3.03
CA VAL A 93 25.82 -8.30 3.15
C VAL A 93 25.98 -6.78 3.28
N HIS A 94 25.36 -6.01 2.39
CA HIS A 94 25.41 -4.55 2.42
C HIS A 94 24.82 -3.97 3.72
N GLY A 95 23.70 -4.51 4.20
CA GLY A 95 23.06 -4.09 5.44
C GLY A 95 23.92 -4.39 6.67
N VAL A 96 24.53 -5.57 6.73
CA VAL A 96 25.46 -5.95 7.82
C VAL A 96 26.73 -5.11 7.78
N THR A 97 27.31 -4.88 6.60
CA THR A 97 28.47 -4.00 6.45
C THR A 97 28.15 -2.57 6.91
N ALA A 98 27.00 -2.03 6.50
CA ALA A 98 26.54 -0.72 6.95
C ALA A 98 26.25 -0.70 8.46
N ALA A 99 25.70 -1.78 9.02
CA ALA A 99 25.46 -1.88 10.44
C ALA A 99 26.73 -1.90 11.28
N ALA A 100 27.78 -2.58 10.79
CA ALA A 100 29.08 -2.61 11.43
C ALA A 100 29.82 -1.26 11.34
N ALA A 101 29.50 -0.42 10.35
CA ALA A 101 30.16 0.87 10.16
C ALA A 101 29.96 1.80 11.37
N GLY A 102 28.78 1.86 11.98
CA GLY A 102 28.50 2.69 13.15
C GLY A 102 29.45 2.44 14.33
N PRO A 103 29.41 1.26 14.97
CA PRO A 103 30.30 0.93 16.08
C PRO A 103 31.77 0.79 15.63
N GLY A 104 32.03 0.32 14.40
CA GLY A 104 33.38 0.17 13.86
C GLY A 104 34.11 1.50 13.68
N LEU A 105 33.43 2.51 13.12
CA LEU A 105 33.97 3.86 12.99
C LEU A 105 34.18 4.51 14.36
N LEU A 106 33.23 4.37 15.28
CA LEU A 106 33.39 4.89 16.65
C LEU A 106 34.61 4.27 17.33
N TYR A 107 34.80 2.95 17.22
CA TYR A 107 35.97 2.26 17.76
C TYR A 107 37.28 2.71 17.11
N ALA A 108 37.30 2.87 15.79
CA ALA A 108 38.46 3.38 15.07
C ALA A 108 38.81 4.80 15.54
N MET A 109 37.83 5.69 15.66
CA MET A 109 38.03 7.06 16.13
C MET A 109 38.60 7.09 17.55
N GLU A 110 38.09 6.27 18.47
CA GLU A 110 38.62 6.17 19.84
C GLU A 110 40.09 5.70 19.85
N LYS A 111 40.48 4.82 18.93
CA LYS A 111 41.88 4.36 18.81
C LYS A 111 42.82 5.46 18.33
N PHE A 112 42.36 6.35 17.44
CA PHE A 112 43.17 7.44 16.90
C PHE A 112 43.17 8.69 17.80
N ALA A 113 42.04 8.99 18.45
CA ALA A 113 41.87 10.14 19.32
C ALA A 113 41.11 9.70 20.59
N PRO A 114 41.84 9.22 21.62
CA PRO A 114 41.23 8.70 22.83
C PRO A 114 40.44 9.78 23.57
N SER A 115 39.19 9.48 23.91
CA SER A 115 38.28 10.42 24.59
C SER A 115 38.54 10.52 26.10
N GLN A 116 39.42 9.66 26.64
CA GLN A 116 39.75 9.57 28.07
C GLN A 116 38.52 9.36 28.97
N VAL A 117 37.46 8.77 28.42
CA VAL A 117 36.23 8.51 29.16
C VAL A 117 36.45 7.47 30.26
N GLY A 118 35.84 7.69 31.42
CA GLY A 118 35.90 6.76 32.55
C GLY A 118 35.35 5.38 32.23
N ARG A 119 35.69 4.39 33.06
CA ARG A 119 35.32 2.98 32.88
C ARG A 119 33.79 2.84 32.71
N GLY A 120 33.36 2.38 31.54
CA GLY A 120 31.94 2.14 31.21
C GLY A 120 31.29 3.17 30.28
N GLY A 121 31.81 4.39 30.18
CA GLY A 121 31.25 5.42 29.29
C GLY A 121 31.32 5.04 27.81
N PHE A 122 32.48 4.52 27.38
CA PHE A 122 32.68 4.05 26.01
C PHE A 122 31.74 2.89 25.63
N ALA A 123 31.42 1.99 26.59
CA ALA A 123 30.52 0.88 26.33
C ALA A 123 29.07 1.35 26.04
N GLN A 124 28.62 2.42 26.69
CA GLN A 124 27.32 3.02 26.39
C GLN A 124 27.29 3.65 24.99
N ALA A 125 28.36 4.38 24.62
CA ALA A 125 28.51 4.93 23.28
C ALA A 125 28.52 3.83 22.21
N MET A 126 29.23 2.72 22.45
CA MET A 126 29.25 1.56 21.54
C MET A 126 27.88 0.91 21.38
N ARG A 127 27.05 0.84 22.43
CA ARG A 127 25.68 0.32 22.33
C ARG A 127 24.79 1.22 21.49
N LEU A 128 24.88 2.53 21.69
CA LEU A 128 24.15 3.51 20.89
C LEU A 128 24.59 3.48 19.42
N ALA A 129 25.90 3.49 19.17
CA ALA A 129 26.47 3.38 17.83
C ALA A 129 26.08 2.05 17.16
N GLY A 130 26.05 0.95 17.92
CA GLY A 130 25.54 -0.33 17.46
C GLY A 130 24.06 -0.27 17.07
N PHE A 131 23.21 0.36 17.89
CA PHE A 131 21.79 0.54 17.57
C PHE A 131 21.57 1.38 16.30
N ILE A 132 22.25 2.54 16.22
CA ILE A 132 22.18 3.43 15.05
C ILE A 132 22.71 2.70 13.81
N GLY A 133 23.81 1.96 13.94
CA GLY A 133 24.35 1.10 12.90
C GLY A 133 23.32 0.09 12.43
N CYS A 134 22.74 -0.72 13.31
CA CYS A 134 21.71 -1.69 12.97
C CYS A 134 20.50 -1.05 12.27
N ALA A 135 20.01 0.09 12.78
CA ALA A 135 18.89 0.81 12.16
C ALA A 135 19.25 1.32 10.75
N GLY A 136 20.38 1.98 10.59
CA GLY A 136 20.86 2.47 9.29
C GLY A 136 21.17 1.34 8.31
N GLY A 137 21.74 0.24 8.79
CA GLY A 137 22.02 -0.96 8.01
C GLY A 137 20.75 -1.63 7.51
N PHE A 138 19.71 -1.72 8.36
CA PHE A 138 18.40 -2.19 7.94
C PHE A 138 17.76 -1.28 6.87
N LEU A 139 17.82 0.04 7.05
CA LEU A 139 17.30 0.98 6.06
C LEU A 139 18.05 0.87 4.74
N TYR A 140 19.38 0.72 4.76
CA TYR A 140 20.18 0.54 3.55
C TYR A 140 19.86 -0.78 2.83
N TYR A 141 19.74 -1.87 3.58
CA TYR A 141 19.25 -3.16 3.08
C TYR A 141 17.88 -3.02 2.39
N TYR A 142 16.92 -2.40 3.08
CA TYR A 142 15.56 -2.24 2.59
C TYR A 142 15.54 -1.36 1.32
N GLN A 143 16.30 -0.27 1.34
CA GLN A 143 16.45 0.65 0.22
C GLN A 143 16.94 -0.07 -1.04
N ARG A 144 17.98 -0.90 -0.92
CA ARG A 144 18.51 -1.64 -2.06
C ARG A 144 17.49 -2.61 -2.64
N SER A 145 16.70 -3.26 -1.79
CA SER A 145 15.67 -4.18 -2.25
C SER A 145 14.52 -3.45 -2.96
N ILE A 146 14.01 -2.37 -2.37
CA ILE A 146 12.88 -1.63 -2.95
C ILE A 146 13.24 -0.87 -4.24
N LEU A 147 14.49 -0.43 -4.40
CA LEU A 147 14.96 0.21 -5.65
C LEU A 147 14.89 -0.74 -6.86
N ARG A 148 14.93 -2.06 -6.66
CA ARG A 148 14.70 -3.04 -7.74
C ARG A 148 13.23 -3.12 -8.14
N PHE A 149 12.30 -2.98 -7.19
CA PHE A 149 10.87 -2.90 -7.51
C PHE A 149 10.55 -1.67 -8.35
N TYR A 150 11.20 -0.55 -8.04
CA TYR A 150 11.06 0.71 -8.78
C TYR A 150 11.71 0.70 -10.16
N GLY A 151 12.47 -0.35 -10.52
CA GLY A 151 13.22 -0.40 -11.78
C GLY A 151 14.45 0.51 -11.83
N MET A 152 14.90 1.05 -10.70
CA MET A 152 16.09 1.92 -10.64
C MET A 152 17.41 1.13 -10.67
N THR A 153 17.33 -0.18 -10.48
CA THR A 153 18.47 -1.10 -10.53
C THR A 153 18.04 -2.40 -11.21
N GLU A 154 19.01 -3.23 -11.63
CA GLU A 154 18.74 -4.50 -12.29
C GLU A 154 17.80 -5.39 -11.45
N ASN A 155 16.73 -5.87 -12.09
CA ASN A 155 15.63 -6.56 -11.42
C ASN A 155 15.07 -7.76 -12.19
N ALA A 156 15.83 -8.37 -13.11
CA ALA A 156 15.33 -9.44 -13.97
C ALA A 156 14.87 -10.67 -13.16
N ARG A 157 15.58 -11.00 -12.08
CA ARG A 157 15.20 -12.08 -11.15
C ARG A 157 13.86 -11.77 -10.47
N GLU A 158 13.69 -10.56 -9.97
CA GLU A 158 12.51 -10.12 -9.25
C GLU A 158 11.29 -10.04 -10.16
N VAL A 159 11.46 -9.59 -11.41
CA VAL A 159 10.39 -9.61 -12.44
C VAL A 159 9.89 -11.03 -12.68
N GLN A 160 10.80 -12.00 -12.83
CA GLN A 160 10.42 -13.40 -13.05
C GLN A 160 9.72 -14.00 -11.82
N MET A 161 10.21 -13.69 -10.63
CA MET A 161 9.61 -14.16 -9.38
C MET A 161 8.22 -13.56 -9.17
N ASP A 162 8.05 -12.27 -9.45
CA ASP A 162 6.78 -11.57 -9.40
C ASP A 162 5.78 -12.14 -10.42
N MET A 163 6.19 -12.38 -11.66
CA MET A 163 5.33 -13.00 -12.67
C MET A 163 4.82 -14.36 -12.21
N ARG A 164 5.70 -15.23 -11.70
CA ARG A 164 5.30 -16.55 -11.18
C ARG A 164 4.34 -16.43 -10.00
N GLU A 165 4.68 -15.62 -9.00
CA GLU A 165 3.85 -15.44 -7.79
C GLU A 165 2.46 -14.89 -8.14
N MET A 166 2.37 -13.93 -9.07
CA MET A 166 1.11 -13.32 -9.46
C MET A 166 0.27 -14.23 -10.33
N VAL A 167 0.88 -14.96 -11.27
CA VAL A 167 0.18 -15.97 -12.08
C VAL A 167 -0.36 -17.10 -11.20
N ASP A 168 0.42 -17.58 -10.24
CA ASP A 168 -0.03 -18.62 -9.29
C ASP A 168 -1.24 -18.13 -8.47
N LYS A 169 -1.24 -16.88 -8.01
CA LYS A 169 -2.39 -16.26 -7.33
C LYS A 169 -3.61 -16.15 -8.23
N VAL A 170 -3.42 -15.75 -9.49
CA VAL A 170 -4.52 -15.68 -10.47
C VAL A 170 -5.11 -17.07 -10.71
N LYS A 171 -4.27 -18.09 -10.90
CA LYS A 171 -4.71 -19.49 -11.06
C LYS A 171 -5.44 -20.01 -9.82
N ALA A 172 -5.03 -19.58 -8.63
CA ALA A 172 -5.69 -19.91 -7.37
C ALA A 172 -6.98 -19.10 -7.09
N GLY A 173 -7.30 -18.09 -7.90
CA GLY A 173 -8.42 -17.18 -7.68
C GLY A 173 -8.22 -16.23 -6.49
N GLU A 174 -6.98 -16.06 -6.02
CA GLU A 174 -6.65 -15.17 -4.91
C GLU A 174 -6.45 -13.72 -5.39
N PRO A 175 -6.73 -12.71 -4.54
CA PRO A 175 -6.44 -11.33 -4.87
C PRO A 175 -4.93 -11.11 -5.03
N LEU A 176 -4.51 -10.51 -6.15
CA LEU A 176 -3.11 -10.26 -6.52
C LEU A 176 -2.26 -9.67 -5.38
N TYR A 177 -2.82 -8.66 -4.71
CA TYR A 177 -2.14 -7.89 -3.65
C TYR A 177 -2.73 -8.14 -2.26
N GLY A 178 -3.50 -9.22 -2.09
CA GLY A 178 -4.12 -9.60 -0.81
C GLY A 178 -5.34 -8.77 -0.43
N GLU A 179 -6.00 -9.17 0.64
CA GLU A 179 -7.16 -8.45 1.20
C GLU A 179 -6.74 -7.42 2.24
N SER A 180 -7.52 -6.35 2.35
CA SER A 180 -7.30 -5.24 3.27
C SER A 180 -8.51 -5.03 4.16
N LYS A 181 -8.27 -4.73 5.43
CA LYS A 181 -9.34 -4.37 6.38
C LYS A 181 -9.83 -2.93 6.18
N LEU A 182 -9.14 -2.14 5.34
CA LEU A 182 -9.45 -0.74 5.09
C LEU A 182 -10.47 -0.59 3.97
N THR A 183 -11.30 0.45 4.06
CA THR A 183 -12.18 0.84 2.97
C THR A 183 -11.38 1.23 1.72
N PRO A 184 -11.92 1.09 0.49
CA PRO A 184 -11.22 1.46 -0.73
C PRO A 184 -10.69 2.90 -0.73
N ALA A 185 -11.45 3.83 -0.13
CA ALA A 185 -11.02 5.22 0.05
C ALA A 185 -9.77 5.32 0.94
N MET A 186 -9.74 4.63 2.07
CA MET A 186 -8.59 4.63 2.99
C MET A 186 -7.38 3.92 2.38
N GLN A 187 -7.58 2.87 1.59
CA GLN A 187 -6.51 2.22 0.83
C GLN A 187 -5.85 3.21 -0.15
N GLY A 188 -6.66 4.03 -0.84
CA GLY A 188 -6.14 5.08 -1.72
C GLY A 188 -5.43 6.21 -0.97
N VAL A 189 -5.84 6.55 0.25
CA VAL A 189 -5.10 7.51 1.09
C VAL A 189 -3.76 6.91 1.52
N ALA A 190 -3.75 5.66 1.96
CA ALA A 190 -2.53 4.94 2.35
C ALA A 190 -1.53 4.87 1.19
N ALA A 191 -1.96 4.42 0.01
CA ALA A 191 -1.12 4.31 -1.18
C ALA A 191 -0.47 5.64 -1.58
N ARG A 192 -1.16 6.78 -1.40
CA ARG A 192 -0.58 8.10 -1.71
C ARG A 192 0.49 8.54 -0.70
N GLN A 193 0.43 8.06 0.54
CA GLN A 193 1.41 8.38 1.57
C GLN A 193 2.65 7.48 1.49
N SER A 194 2.49 6.21 1.09
CA SER A 194 3.61 5.26 1.03
C SER A 194 4.29 5.17 -0.34
N ARG A 195 3.63 5.57 -1.43
CA ARG A 195 4.22 5.55 -2.78
C ARG A 195 5.55 6.30 -2.85
N TYR A 196 6.57 5.62 -3.39
CA TYR A 196 7.96 6.11 -3.51
C TYR A 196 8.59 6.63 -2.21
N SER A 197 8.02 6.33 -1.03
CA SER A 197 8.51 6.82 0.26
C SER A 197 9.94 6.40 0.58
N ALA A 198 10.39 5.26 0.03
CA ALA A 198 11.79 4.82 0.14
C ALA A 198 12.81 5.81 -0.40
N LEU A 199 12.46 6.64 -1.39
CA LEU A 199 13.38 7.66 -1.88
C LEU A 199 13.72 8.73 -0.83
N PHE A 200 12.95 8.80 0.27
CA PHE A 200 13.08 9.81 1.30
C PHE A 200 13.48 9.26 2.69
N PHE A 201 14.00 8.03 2.75
CA PHE A 201 14.42 7.39 4.00
C PHE A 201 15.52 8.11 4.78
N GLY A 202 16.30 8.97 4.12
CA GLY A 202 17.28 9.81 4.80
C GLY A 202 16.64 10.85 5.74
N VAL A 203 15.35 11.15 5.57
CA VAL A 203 14.61 12.13 6.39
C VAL A 203 13.56 11.43 7.24
N LEU A 204 12.72 10.59 6.62
CA LEU A 204 11.63 9.89 7.32
C LEU A 204 11.52 8.46 6.78
N PRO A 205 11.81 7.43 7.58
CA PRO A 205 11.55 6.05 7.20
C PRO A 205 10.04 5.80 7.23
N TRP A 206 9.46 5.46 6.08
CA TRP A 206 8.03 5.19 5.94
C TRP A 206 7.80 3.94 5.10
N PHE A 207 6.90 3.06 5.53
CA PHE A 207 6.73 1.74 4.93
C PHE A 207 5.28 1.45 4.57
N ASN A 208 5.06 0.62 3.55
CA ASN A 208 3.74 0.13 3.20
C ASN A 208 3.37 -1.12 4.00
N PHE A 209 2.33 -1.00 4.83
CA PHE A 209 1.70 -2.11 5.58
C PHE A 209 0.25 -2.36 5.17
N VAL A 210 -0.21 -1.72 4.09
CA VAL A 210 -1.59 -1.78 3.63
C VAL A 210 -1.63 -2.50 2.29
N ASN A 211 -2.40 -3.59 2.23
CA ASN A 211 -2.76 -4.20 0.96
C ASN A 211 -3.71 -3.24 0.21
N HIS A 212 -3.33 -2.82 -0.99
CA HIS A 212 -4.12 -1.95 -1.85
C HIS A 212 -3.91 -2.36 -3.31
N SER A 213 -4.74 -1.88 -4.22
CA SER A 213 -4.65 -2.19 -5.66
C SER A 213 -3.75 -1.22 -6.45
N GLN A 214 -3.21 -0.17 -5.82
CA GLN A 214 -2.63 0.99 -6.50
C GLN A 214 -1.11 0.92 -6.71
N HIS A 215 -0.64 -0.15 -7.35
CA HIS A 215 0.81 -0.44 -7.51
C HIS A 215 1.44 0.15 -8.79
N GLY A 216 0.66 0.86 -9.60
CA GLY A 216 1.16 1.60 -10.79
C GLY A 216 1.67 0.73 -11.93
N VAL A 217 1.25 -0.54 -11.95
CA VAL A 217 1.54 -1.49 -13.02
C VAL A 217 0.24 -2.03 -13.61
N ASP A 218 0.28 -2.36 -14.89
CA ASP A 218 -0.82 -3.05 -15.56
C ASP A 218 -0.91 -4.49 -15.04
N THR A 219 -2.00 -4.81 -14.33
CA THR A 219 -2.25 -6.15 -13.78
C THR A 219 -2.78 -7.11 -14.83
N ALA A 220 -3.29 -6.62 -15.97
CA ALA A 220 -3.83 -7.47 -17.05
C ALA A 220 -2.78 -8.46 -17.59
N LYS A 221 -1.49 -8.08 -17.56
CA LYS A 221 -0.39 -8.95 -17.98
C LYS A 221 -0.34 -10.29 -17.22
N TYR A 222 -0.73 -10.32 -15.95
CA TYR A 222 -0.72 -11.54 -15.14
C TYR A 222 -1.87 -12.46 -15.53
N TYR A 223 -3.05 -11.91 -15.78
CA TYR A 223 -4.21 -12.68 -16.24
C TYR A 223 -3.96 -13.29 -17.62
N GLN A 224 -3.45 -12.50 -18.57
CA GLN A 224 -3.11 -12.99 -19.91
C GLN A 224 -2.03 -14.08 -19.88
N GLN A 225 -1.08 -14.01 -18.94
CA GLN A 225 -0.06 -15.03 -18.79
C GLN A 225 -0.65 -16.30 -18.14
N ALA A 226 -1.50 -16.16 -17.13
CA ALA A 226 -2.18 -17.27 -16.48
C ALA A 226 -3.08 -18.03 -17.46
N GLU A 227 -3.85 -17.32 -18.30
CA GLU A 227 -4.67 -17.91 -19.36
C GLU A 227 -3.82 -18.74 -20.33
N ARG A 228 -2.71 -18.18 -20.83
CA ARG A 228 -1.78 -18.88 -21.72
C ARG A 228 -1.20 -20.14 -21.10
N GLU A 229 -0.85 -20.11 -19.82
CA GLU A 229 -0.33 -21.29 -19.12
C GLU A 229 -1.41 -22.35 -18.87
N LEU A 230 -2.62 -21.95 -18.48
CA LEU A 230 -3.74 -22.87 -18.31
C LEU A 230 -4.15 -23.53 -19.63
N GLU A 231 -4.11 -22.80 -20.74
CA GLU A 231 -4.33 -23.34 -22.09
C GLU A 231 -3.27 -24.37 -22.47
N ALA A 232 -1.99 -24.08 -22.20
CA ALA A 232 -0.89 -25.01 -22.46
C ALA A 232 -1.01 -26.30 -21.62
N GLU A 233 -1.37 -26.18 -20.33
CA GLU A 233 -1.63 -27.32 -19.45
C GLU A 233 -2.81 -28.17 -19.94
N ARG A 234 -3.88 -27.54 -20.44
CA ARG A 234 -5.04 -28.24 -21.02
C ARG A 234 -4.66 -29.01 -22.28
N LEU A 235 -3.88 -28.41 -23.17
CA LEU A 235 -3.43 -29.05 -24.41
C LEU A 235 -2.49 -30.24 -24.13
N GLY A 236 -1.57 -30.12 -23.16
CA GLY A 236 -0.66 -31.21 -22.77
C GLY A 236 -1.36 -32.39 -22.09
N LYS A 237 -2.41 -32.14 -21.30
CA LYS A 237 -3.25 -33.19 -20.72
C LYS A 237 -4.13 -33.90 -21.76
N GLY A 238 -4.50 -33.21 -22.84
CA GLY A 238 -5.31 -33.78 -23.93
C GLY A 238 -4.51 -34.58 -24.96
N SER A 239 -3.17 -34.49 -24.95
CA SER A 239 -2.28 -35.24 -25.85
C SER A 239 -1.65 -36.48 -25.21
N SER A 240 -2.02 -36.81 -23.97
CA SER A 240 -1.53 -37.97 -23.20
C SER A 240 -2.60 -39.06 -23.07
#